data_AF-A0A4V1UIV6-F1
#
_entry.id   AF-A0A4V1UIV6-F1
#
_cell.length_a   1.000
_cell.length_b   1.000
_cell.length_c   1.000
_cell.angle_alpha   90.00
_cell.angle_beta   90.00
_cell.angle_gamma   90.00
#
_symmetry.space_group_name_H-M   'P 1'
#
loop_
_entity.id
_entity.type
_entity.pdbx_description
1 polymer ?
#
loop_
_entity_poly.entity_id
_entity_poly.type
_entity_poly.pdbx_seq_one_letter_code
_entity_poly.pdbx_strand_id
1 'polypeptide(L)'
;MSLSTIINAGLTNPSRPVHALVLMGGGARTAYQVGVLQAIGSMLHLQAGDAKTAAFPFRVLVGTSAGALNVAYLAASAGAGLNAFEQLAQFWGRLRSQDVYELNVSPWVRFSRLLAAVTLWGSAQREGAILNNMPLVDTLHHAISLVGIEEALHSKAVDVVAVTASSYTSGVHWTFCHTASDSRHEPWTRPGRRAEFQPLTIEHLMASSAIPFLFPATPLWVDGRREFFGDGSMRQVTPLSPALHLGAHRVLVVGVGQPERAGLM
;
A
#
# COMPACT_ATOMS: atom_id res chain seq x y z
N MET A 1 23.04 -12.19 0.33
CA MET A 1 22.76 -11.38 1.54
C MET A 1 24.11 -11.07 2.17
N SER A 2 24.42 -9.82 2.56
CA SER A 2 25.64 -9.62 3.34
C SER A 2 25.39 -10.10 4.76
N LEU A 3 26.30 -10.92 5.29
CA LEU A 3 26.24 -11.45 6.67
C LEU A 3 26.02 -10.34 7.71
N SER A 4 26.48 -9.12 7.43
CA SER A 4 26.34 -7.95 8.29
C SER A 4 24.88 -7.55 8.60
N THR A 5 23.92 -7.72 7.68
CA THR A 5 22.51 -7.34 7.93
C THR A 5 21.80 -8.35 8.84
N ILE A 6 22.14 -9.65 8.72
CA ILE A 6 21.57 -10.72 9.56
C ILE A 6 22.14 -10.64 10.98
N ILE A 7 23.44 -10.33 11.10
CA ILE A 7 24.12 -10.25 12.39
C ILE A 7 23.59 -9.07 13.22
N ASN A 8 23.29 -7.92 12.61
CA ASN A 8 22.85 -6.75 13.36
C ASN A 8 21.41 -6.87 13.90
N ALA A 9 20.51 -7.51 13.13
CA ALA A 9 19.13 -7.75 13.56
C ALA A 9 19.03 -8.83 14.67
N GLY A 10 20.01 -9.73 14.77
CA GLY A 10 20.05 -10.77 15.80
C GLY A 10 20.73 -10.37 17.12
N LEU A 11 21.46 -9.24 17.15
CA LEU A 11 22.29 -8.84 18.29
C LEU A 11 21.71 -7.68 19.13
N THR A 12 20.66 -7.03 18.64
CA THR A 12 19.88 -6.09 19.45
C THR A 12 18.62 -6.80 19.90
N ASN A 13 18.50 -7.07 21.20
CA ASN A 13 17.25 -7.56 21.79
C ASN A 13 16.52 -6.32 22.32
N PRO A 14 15.72 -5.61 21.51
CA PRO A 14 15.03 -4.41 21.98
C PRO A 14 14.11 -4.78 23.16
N SER A 15 13.91 -3.83 24.07
CA SER A 15 13.04 -4.00 25.24
C SER A 15 11.58 -4.33 24.87
N ARG A 16 11.18 -4.11 23.61
CA ARG A 16 9.90 -4.53 23.04
C ARG A 16 10.05 -4.93 21.57
N PRO A 17 9.48 -6.08 21.14
CA PRO A 17 9.56 -6.50 19.74
C PRO A 17 8.85 -5.51 18.80
N VAL A 18 9.48 -5.18 17.67
CA VAL A 18 8.89 -4.34 16.62
C VAL A 18 7.95 -5.20 15.77
N HIS A 19 6.66 -4.88 15.78
CA HIS A 19 5.65 -5.55 14.97
C HIS A 19 5.42 -4.79 13.66
N ALA A 20 5.44 -5.52 12.54
CA ALA A 20 5.12 -5.00 11.23
C ALA A 20 3.80 -5.56 10.70
N LEU A 21 3.08 -4.73 9.94
CA LEU A 21 1.95 -5.13 9.12
C LEU A 21 2.34 -5.01 7.64
N VAL A 22 2.18 -6.10 6.89
CA VAL A 22 2.39 -6.13 5.43
C VAL A 22 1.05 -6.41 4.76
N LEU A 23 0.54 -5.43 4.02
CA LEU A 23 -0.70 -5.54 3.23
C LEU A 23 -0.36 -5.64 1.74
N MET A 24 -0.60 -6.82 1.18
CA MET A 24 -0.27 -7.09 -0.23
C MET A 24 -1.31 -6.49 -1.20
N GLY A 25 -0.94 -6.42 -2.47
CA GLY A 25 -1.87 -5.97 -3.52
C GLY A 25 -2.97 -6.98 -3.83
N GLY A 26 -4.05 -6.49 -4.46
CA GLY A 26 -5.13 -7.34 -4.94
C GLY A 26 -6.43 -6.64 -5.33
N GLY A 27 -6.38 -5.33 -5.60
CA GLY A 27 -7.54 -4.52 -5.99
C GLY A 27 -8.65 -4.55 -4.94
N ALA A 28 -9.91 -4.50 -5.38
CA ALA A 28 -11.08 -4.46 -4.48
C ALA A 28 -11.15 -5.63 -3.47
N ARG A 29 -10.47 -6.75 -3.73
CA ARG A 29 -10.43 -7.88 -2.79
C ARG A 29 -9.72 -7.54 -1.48
N THR A 30 -8.92 -6.48 -1.43
CA THR A 30 -8.25 -6.04 -0.19
C THR A 30 -9.23 -5.54 0.87
N ALA A 31 -10.53 -5.40 0.58
CA ALA A 31 -11.57 -5.32 1.61
C ALA A 31 -11.50 -6.50 2.61
N TYR A 32 -11.03 -7.67 2.17
CA TYR A 32 -10.73 -8.79 3.07
C TYR A 32 -9.69 -8.43 4.14
N GLN A 33 -8.64 -7.69 3.78
CA GLN A 33 -7.60 -7.25 4.73
C GLN A 33 -8.22 -6.41 5.86
N VAL A 34 -9.20 -5.58 5.51
CA VAL A 34 -9.91 -4.72 6.45
C VAL A 34 -10.69 -5.55 7.46
N GLY A 35 -11.43 -6.57 7.00
CA GLY A 35 -12.13 -7.51 7.88
C GLY A 35 -11.19 -8.29 8.79
N VAL A 36 -10.02 -8.72 8.29
CA VAL A 36 -8.97 -9.36 9.11
C VAL A 36 -8.49 -8.41 10.21
N LEU A 37 -8.24 -7.15 9.89
CA LEU A 37 -7.80 -6.15 10.86
C LEU A 37 -8.88 -5.80 11.90
N GLN A 38 -10.16 -5.75 11.52
CA GLN A 38 -11.26 -5.60 12.49
C GLN A 38 -11.33 -6.78 13.47
N ALA A 39 -11.18 -8.02 12.98
CA ALA A 39 -11.16 -9.20 13.82
C ALA A 39 -9.98 -9.18 14.80
N ILE A 40 -8.79 -8.79 14.34
CA ILE A 40 -7.60 -8.62 15.19
C ILE A 40 -7.82 -7.51 16.22
N GLY A 41 -8.37 -6.37 15.80
CA GLY A 41 -8.73 -5.27 16.70
C GLY A 41 -9.67 -5.73 17.81
N SER A 42 -10.69 -6.50 17.46
CA SER A 42 -11.64 -7.07 18.42
C SER A 42 -10.96 -8.03 19.41
N MET A 43 -10.09 -8.92 18.93
CA MET A 43 -9.33 -9.83 19.79
C MET A 43 -8.38 -9.08 20.73
N LEU A 44 -7.67 -8.06 20.24
CA LEU A 44 -6.76 -7.25 21.04
C LEU A 44 -7.52 -6.41 22.08
N HIS A 45 -8.70 -5.89 21.72
CA HIS A 45 -9.56 -5.16 22.64
C HIS A 45 -10.03 -6.07 23.80
N LEU A 46 -10.47 -7.30 23.48
CA LEU A 46 -10.86 -8.29 24.50
C LEU A 46 -9.70 -8.68 25.43
N GLN A 47 -8.45 -8.72 24.92
CA GLN A 47 -7.26 -9.00 25.72
C GLN A 47 -6.83 -7.83 26.61
N ALA A 48 -7.10 -6.59 26.20
CA ALA A 48 -6.65 -5.39 26.91
C ALA A 48 -7.50 -5.02 28.14
N GLY A 49 -8.71 -5.57 28.28
CA GLY A 49 -9.62 -5.26 29.39
C GLY A 49 -10.11 -3.80 29.39
N ASP A 50 -10.27 -3.18 30.56
CA ASP A 50 -10.81 -1.80 30.75
C ASP A 50 -9.90 -0.66 30.24
N ALA A 51 -8.79 -0.98 29.55
CA ALA A 51 -7.94 0.02 28.92
C ALA A 51 -8.69 0.69 27.74
N LYS A 52 -9.36 1.81 28.04
CA LYS A 52 -10.23 2.57 27.12
C LYS A 52 -9.59 2.99 25.78
N THR A 53 -8.27 2.89 25.63
CA THR A 53 -7.54 3.19 24.38
C THR A 53 -6.37 2.24 24.18
N ALA A 54 -6.63 1.04 23.66
CA ALA A 54 -5.56 0.16 23.22
C ALA A 54 -4.77 0.81 22.07
N ALA A 55 -3.46 0.94 22.28
CA ALA A 55 -2.54 1.56 21.33
C ALA A 55 -2.50 0.82 19.98
N PHE A 56 -2.06 1.52 18.93
CA PHE A 56 -1.90 0.92 17.61
C PHE A 56 -0.81 -0.18 17.65
N PRO A 57 -1.08 -1.39 17.14
CA PRO A 57 -0.24 -2.55 17.44
C PRO A 57 0.96 -2.74 16.50
N PHE A 58 1.08 -1.94 15.44
CA PHE A 58 2.12 -2.08 14.42
C PHE A 58 2.97 -0.81 14.30
N ARG A 59 4.29 -0.96 14.40
CA ARG A 59 5.23 0.16 14.27
C ARG A 59 5.78 0.32 12.86
N VAL A 60 5.72 -0.75 12.06
CA VAL A 60 6.17 -0.77 10.67
C VAL A 60 4.97 -1.12 9.79
N LEU A 61 4.61 -0.24 8.86
CA LEU A 61 3.51 -0.47 7.93
C LEU A 61 4.07 -0.57 6.52
N VAL A 62 3.78 -1.66 5.81
CA VAL A 62 4.24 -1.87 4.42
C VAL A 62 3.06 -2.25 3.56
N GLY A 63 2.88 -1.55 2.45
CA GLY A 63 1.76 -1.80 1.54
C GLY A 63 2.14 -1.77 0.06
N THR A 64 1.40 -2.56 -0.71
CA THR A 64 1.51 -2.64 -2.16
C THR A 64 0.13 -2.48 -2.80
N SER A 65 -0.03 -1.66 -3.84
CA SER A 65 -1.31 -1.47 -4.54
C SER A 65 -2.43 -1.05 -3.60
N ALA A 66 -3.61 -1.67 -3.66
CA ALA A 66 -4.69 -1.39 -2.72
C ALA A 66 -4.29 -1.61 -1.24
N GLY A 67 -3.29 -2.46 -0.96
CA GLY A 67 -2.68 -2.58 0.36
C GLY A 67 -1.86 -1.35 0.77
N ALA A 68 -1.25 -0.63 -0.17
CA ALA A 68 -0.60 0.66 0.07
C ALA A 68 -1.60 1.72 0.52
N LEU A 69 -2.79 1.74 -0.09
CA LEU A 69 -3.88 2.64 0.30
C LEU A 69 -4.33 2.35 1.74
N ASN A 70 -4.50 1.06 2.07
CA ASN A 70 -4.87 0.63 3.42
C ASN A 70 -3.83 1.03 4.46
N VAL A 71 -2.53 0.81 4.21
CA VAL A 71 -1.50 1.19 5.19
C VAL A 71 -1.35 2.70 5.34
N ALA A 72 -1.52 3.48 4.27
CA ALA A 72 -1.46 4.93 4.34
C ALA A 72 -2.64 5.49 5.14
N TYR A 73 -3.84 4.95 4.96
CA TYR A 73 -5.00 5.28 5.79
C TYR A 73 -4.77 4.92 7.26
N LEU A 74 -4.28 3.70 7.54
CA LEU A 74 -4.00 3.26 8.91
C LEU A 74 -2.92 4.10 9.59
N ALA A 75 -1.88 4.48 8.85
CA ALA A 75 -0.85 5.37 9.35
C ALA A 75 -1.43 6.74 9.73
N ALA A 76 -2.24 7.33 8.85
CA ALA A 76 -2.89 8.61 9.10
C ALA A 76 -3.81 8.58 10.34
N SER A 77 -4.44 7.43 10.61
CA SER A 77 -5.34 7.22 11.75
C SER A 77 -4.68 6.53 12.95
N ALA A 78 -3.36 6.28 12.95
CA ALA A 78 -2.72 5.44 13.96
C ALA A 78 -2.81 6.02 15.39
N GLY A 79 -2.91 7.35 15.52
CA GLY A 79 -3.16 8.02 16.80
C GLY A 79 -4.48 7.59 17.48
N ALA A 80 -5.44 7.05 16.73
CA ALA A 80 -6.70 6.52 17.25
C ALA A 80 -6.57 5.08 17.82
N GLY A 81 -5.38 4.49 17.80
CA GLY A 81 -5.15 3.14 18.32
C GLY A 81 -5.93 2.08 17.52
N LEU A 82 -6.54 1.11 18.22
CA LEU A 82 -7.33 0.05 17.56
C LEU A 82 -8.52 0.58 16.75
N ASN A 83 -9.04 1.77 17.06
CA ASN A 83 -10.14 2.39 16.30
C ASN A 83 -9.75 2.71 14.85
N ALA A 84 -8.46 2.77 14.52
CA ALA A 84 -8.00 2.93 13.13
C ALA A 84 -8.53 1.80 12.22
N PHE A 85 -8.69 0.57 12.75
CA PHE A 85 -9.23 -0.56 11.99
C PHE A 85 -10.72 -0.38 11.67
N GLU A 86 -11.50 0.14 12.62
CA GLU A 86 -12.92 0.46 12.42
C GLU A 86 -13.11 1.63 11.45
N GLN A 87 -12.28 2.66 11.54
CA GLN A 87 -12.30 3.77 10.58
C GLN A 87 -12.02 3.29 9.16
N LEU A 88 -11.01 2.43 8.98
CA LEU A 88 -10.72 1.82 7.68
C LEU A 88 -11.90 0.99 7.17
N ALA A 89 -12.58 0.23 8.04
CA ALA A 89 -13.77 -0.53 7.68
C ALA A 89 -14.94 0.35 7.23
N GLN A 90 -15.18 1.45 7.93
CA GLN A 90 -16.20 2.42 7.54
C GLN A 90 -15.88 3.07 6.20
N PHE A 91 -14.61 3.40 5.94
CA PHE A 91 -14.17 3.90 4.64
C PHE A 91 -14.47 2.90 3.53
N TRP A 92 -14.05 1.64 3.67
CA TRP A 92 -14.32 0.59 2.68
C TRP A 92 -15.82 0.30 2.49
N GLY A 93 -16.63 0.39 3.55
CA GLY A 93 -18.08 0.22 3.45
C GLY A 93 -18.78 1.30 2.62
N ARG A 94 -18.19 2.50 2.54
CA ARG A 94 -18.71 3.64 1.76
C ARG A 94 -18.14 3.69 0.35
N LEU A 95 -16.95 3.15 0.13
CA LEU A 95 -16.27 3.17 -1.17
C LEU A 95 -17.14 2.52 -2.26
N ARG A 96 -17.23 3.17 -3.42
CA ARG A 96 -17.91 2.70 -4.63
C ARG A 96 -16.94 2.74 -5.80
N SER A 97 -17.24 1.97 -6.86
CA SER A 97 -16.37 1.93 -8.06
C SER A 97 -16.18 3.30 -8.71
N GLN A 98 -17.20 4.15 -8.66
CA GLN A 98 -17.14 5.53 -9.19
C GLN A 98 -16.15 6.43 -8.43
N ASP A 99 -15.84 6.09 -7.18
CA ASP A 99 -14.84 6.79 -6.37
C ASP A 99 -13.41 6.35 -6.73
N VAL A 100 -13.27 5.31 -7.56
CA VAL A 100 -11.97 4.73 -7.95
C VAL A 100 -11.69 4.99 -9.43
N TYR A 101 -12.69 4.87 -10.29
CA TYR A 101 -12.48 5.05 -11.73
C TYR A 101 -13.73 5.51 -12.48
N GLU A 102 -13.46 6.21 -13.59
CA GLU A 102 -14.44 6.57 -14.60
C GLU A 102 -14.27 5.71 -15.86
N LEU A 103 -15.41 5.36 -16.45
CA LEU A 103 -15.48 4.65 -17.72
C LEU A 103 -15.78 5.67 -18.83
N ASN A 104 -14.81 5.94 -19.69
CA ASN A 104 -14.96 6.82 -20.86
C ASN A 104 -15.70 6.11 -22.01
N VAL A 105 -16.91 5.60 -21.75
CA VAL A 105 -17.79 5.04 -22.79
C VAL A 105 -19.17 5.68 -22.74
N SER A 106 -19.68 6.04 -23.93
CA SER A 106 -21.05 6.57 -24.05
C SER A 106 -22.05 5.59 -23.42
N PRO A 107 -23.03 6.06 -22.62
CA PRO A 107 -24.01 5.20 -21.96
C PRO A 107 -24.71 4.21 -22.90
N TRP A 108 -24.96 4.61 -24.14
CA TRP A 108 -25.57 3.79 -25.20
C TRP A 108 -24.70 2.60 -25.62
N VAL A 109 -23.38 2.75 -25.56
CA VAL A 109 -22.41 1.71 -25.90
C VAL A 109 -22.35 0.63 -24.81
N ARG A 110 -22.72 0.96 -23.57
CA ARG A 110 -22.76 0.00 -22.44
C ARG A 110 -23.81 -1.10 -22.62
N PHE A 111 -24.84 -0.86 -23.43
CA PHE A 111 -25.88 -1.86 -23.76
C PHE A 111 -25.39 -2.94 -24.74
N SER A 112 -24.23 -2.74 -25.39
CA SER A 112 -23.60 -3.73 -26.25
C SER A 112 -22.19 -4.05 -25.76
N ARG A 113 -22.02 -5.24 -25.17
CA ARG A 113 -20.73 -5.70 -24.63
C ARG A 113 -19.61 -5.71 -25.67
N LEU A 114 -19.94 -5.98 -26.94
CA LEU A 114 -18.98 -5.96 -28.05
C LEU A 114 -18.50 -4.54 -28.37
N LEU A 115 -19.43 -3.58 -28.49
CA LEU A 115 -19.06 -2.19 -28.77
C LEU A 115 -18.30 -1.55 -27.61
N ALA A 116 -18.68 -1.87 -26.36
CA ALA A 116 -17.92 -1.47 -25.18
C ALA A 116 -16.49 -2.04 -25.19
N ALA A 117 -16.31 -3.32 -25.56
CA ALA A 117 -14.98 -3.93 -25.65
C ALA A 117 -14.11 -3.25 -26.72
N VAL A 118 -14.65 -3.00 -27.92
CA VAL A 118 -13.90 -2.36 -29.02
C VAL A 118 -13.48 -0.94 -28.67
N THR A 119 -14.36 -0.16 -28.05
CA THR A 119 -14.06 1.23 -27.64
C THR A 119 -13.01 1.28 -26.53
N LEU A 120 -13.13 0.42 -25.51
CA LEU A 120 -12.14 0.30 -24.43
C LEU A 120 -10.77 -0.16 -24.96
N TRP A 121 -10.74 -1.09 -25.92
CA TRP A 121 -9.49 -1.53 -26.57
C TRP A 121 -8.84 -0.42 -27.40
N GLY A 122 -9.64 0.37 -28.13
CA GLY A 122 -9.14 1.54 -28.85
C GLY A 122 -8.54 2.61 -27.93
N SER A 123 -9.15 2.83 -26.77
CA SER A 123 -8.62 3.74 -25.73
C SER A 123 -7.30 3.23 -25.14
N ALA A 124 -7.24 1.94 -24.80
CA ALA A 124 -6.03 1.31 -24.25
C ALA A 124 -4.83 1.44 -25.19
N GLN A 125 -5.03 1.30 -26.51
CA GLN A 125 -3.98 1.41 -27.52
C GLN A 125 -3.52 2.86 -27.75
N ARG A 126 -4.40 3.85 -27.53
CA ARG A 126 -4.10 5.27 -27.76
C ARG A 126 -3.50 5.96 -26.53
N GLU A 127 -3.98 5.62 -25.34
CA GLU A 127 -3.63 6.31 -24.08
C GLU A 127 -2.87 5.42 -23.09
N GLY A 128 -2.68 4.13 -23.41
CA GLY A 128 -1.96 3.17 -22.55
C GLY A 128 -2.77 2.66 -21.35
N ALA A 129 -4.00 3.15 -21.15
CA ALA A 129 -4.90 2.77 -20.07
C ALA A 129 -6.38 2.76 -20.52
N ILE A 130 -7.19 1.91 -19.89
CA ILE A 130 -8.61 1.74 -20.19
C ILE A 130 -9.49 2.65 -19.32
N LEU A 131 -9.06 2.93 -18.09
CA LEU A 131 -9.85 3.64 -17.08
C LEU A 131 -9.14 4.91 -16.64
N ASN A 132 -9.92 5.97 -16.50
CA ASN A 132 -9.46 7.20 -15.86
C ASN A 132 -9.50 7.01 -14.33
N ASN A 133 -8.35 7.15 -13.67
CA ASN A 133 -8.21 7.02 -12.22
C ASN A 133 -8.21 8.36 -11.47
N MET A 134 -8.63 9.46 -12.10
CA MET A 134 -8.79 10.74 -11.41
C MET A 134 -9.75 10.71 -10.21
N PRO A 135 -10.88 9.96 -10.23
CA PRO A 135 -11.70 9.82 -9.04
C PRO A 135 -10.94 9.21 -7.85
N LEU A 136 -10.01 8.28 -8.11
CA LEU A 136 -9.16 7.73 -7.05
C LEU A 136 -8.27 8.80 -6.44
N VAL A 137 -7.69 9.70 -7.23
CA VAL A 137 -6.87 10.81 -6.70
C VAL A 137 -7.67 11.66 -5.72
N ASP A 138 -8.88 12.07 -6.12
CA ASP A 138 -9.76 12.85 -5.26
C ASP A 138 -10.13 12.06 -3.99
N THR A 139 -10.51 10.79 -4.14
CA THR A 139 -10.82 9.92 -3.00
C THR A 139 -9.64 9.83 -2.02
N LEU A 140 -8.41 9.70 -2.51
CA LEU A 140 -7.23 9.61 -1.66
C LEU A 140 -6.92 10.93 -0.96
N HIS A 141 -7.08 12.07 -1.63
CA HIS A 141 -6.92 13.39 -1.00
C HIS A 141 -7.91 13.62 0.14
N HIS A 142 -9.15 13.13 0.01
CA HIS A 142 -10.17 13.27 1.06
C HIS A 142 -10.00 12.22 2.18
N ALA A 143 -9.58 11.00 1.84
CA ALA A 143 -9.52 9.89 2.79
C ALA A 143 -8.22 9.83 3.60
N ILE A 144 -7.09 10.27 3.04
CA ILE A 144 -5.77 10.10 3.64
C ILE A 144 -5.20 11.46 4.03
N SER A 145 -5.12 11.69 5.34
CA SER A 145 -4.42 12.86 5.89
C SER A 145 -2.91 12.64 5.88
N LEU A 146 -2.20 13.24 4.92
CA LEU A 146 -0.72 13.23 4.91
C LEU A 146 -0.14 13.87 6.18
N VAL A 147 -0.82 14.89 6.72
CA VAL A 147 -0.47 15.49 8.03
C VAL A 147 -0.64 14.47 9.15
N GLY A 148 -1.71 13.66 9.11
CA GLY A 148 -1.92 12.58 10.09
C GLY A 148 -0.82 11.52 10.06
N ILE A 149 -0.28 11.21 8.87
CA ILE A 149 0.89 10.31 8.73
C ILE A 149 2.10 10.93 9.43
N GLU A 150 2.38 12.22 9.19
CA GLU A 150 3.46 12.93 9.86
C GLU A 150 3.27 12.93 11.39
N GLU A 151 2.07 13.24 11.87
CA GLU A 151 1.75 13.23 13.31
C GLU A 151 1.96 11.85 13.94
N ALA A 152 1.54 10.78 13.25
CA ALA A 152 1.74 9.40 13.71
C ALA A 152 3.23 9.02 13.78
N LEU A 153 4.04 9.49 12.83
CA LEU A 153 5.49 9.27 12.80
C LEU A 153 6.21 10.05 13.91
N HIS A 154 5.85 11.31 14.12
CA HIS A 154 6.47 12.15 15.16
C HIS A 154 6.09 11.70 16.57
N SER A 155 4.84 11.29 16.78
CA SER A 155 4.36 10.74 18.07
C SER A 155 4.83 9.30 18.33
N LYS A 156 5.53 8.67 17.37
CA LYS A 156 5.95 7.27 17.41
C LYS A 156 4.79 6.28 17.59
N ALA A 157 3.58 6.65 17.16
CA ALA A 157 2.46 5.71 16.99
C ALA A 157 2.78 4.68 15.89
N VAL A 158 3.51 5.13 14.87
CA VAL A 158 4.15 4.32 13.83
C VAL A 158 5.59 4.84 13.67
N ASP A 159 6.56 3.97 13.40
CA ASP A 159 7.95 4.39 13.13
C ASP A 159 8.20 4.62 11.63
N VAL A 160 7.56 3.82 10.78
CA VAL A 160 7.73 3.87 9.33
C VAL A 160 6.50 3.39 8.58
N VAL A 161 6.19 4.10 7.50
CA VAL A 161 5.22 3.68 6.48
C VAL A 161 5.96 3.49 5.18
N ALA A 162 5.76 2.35 4.52
CA ALA A 162 6.44 2.01 3.28
C ALA A 162 5.45 1.62 2.19
N VAL A 163 5.58 2.25 1.03
CA VAL A 163 4.76 1.99 -0.15
C VAL A 163 5.64 1.45 -1.26
N THR A 164 5.27 0.33 -1.84
CA THR A 164 6.04 -0.26 -2.94
C THR A 164 5.39 0.03 -4.30
N ALA A 165 6.19 0.37 -5.30
CA ALA A 165 5.74 0.50 -6.70
C ALA A 165 6.81 -0.03 -7.65
N SER A 166 6.42 -0.35 -8.88
CA SER A 166 7.33 -0.83 -9.92
C SER A 166 7.56 0.26 -10.96
N SER A 167 8.81 0.60 -11.22
CA SER A 167 9.14 1.49 -12.34
C SER A 167 9.04 0.70 -13.66
N TYR A 168 8.20 1.17 -14.57
CA TYR A 168 8.11 0.65 -15.94
C TYR A 168 9.20 1.22 -16.84
N THR A 169 9.82 2.33 -16.43
CA THR A 169 10.97 2.91 -17.12
C THR A 169 12.24 2.08 -16.89
N SER A 170 12.53 1.73 -15.64
CA SER A 170 13.79 1.06 -15.27
C SER A 170 13.65 -0.43 -14.96
N GLY A 171 12.42 -0.93 -14.78
CA GLY A 171 12.16 -2.31 -14.33
C GLY A 171 12.52 -2.56 -12.87
N VAL A 172 12.85 -1.50 -12.11
CA VAL A 172 13.22 -1.57 -10.69
C VAL A 172 11.98 -1.52 -9.81
N HIS A 173 11.94 -2.36 -8.78
CA HIS A 173 10.95 -2.24 -7.71
C HIS A 173 11.43 -1.27 -6.63
N TRP A 174 10.65 -0.22 -6.41
CA TRP A 174 10.93 0.81 -5.42
C TRP A 174 10.10 0.58 -4.16
N THR A 175 10.71 0.85 -3.01
CA THR A 175 10.06 0.96 -1.70
C THR A 175 10.27 2.39 -1.20
N PHE A 176 9.21 3.19 -1.20
CA PHE A 176 9.24 4.54 -0.68
C PHE A 176 8.88 4.50 0.80
N CYS A 177 9.84 4.84 1.65
CA CYS A 177 9.73 4.77 3.10
C CYS A 177 9.59 6.19 3.67
N HIS A 178 8.60 6.39 4.53
CA HIS A 178 8.38 7.65 5.25
C HIS A 178 8.56 7.42 6.74
N THR A 179 9.52 8.15 7.30
CA THR A 179 9.88 8.13 8.73
C THR A 179 9.87 9.57 9.25
N ALA A 180 9.81 9.74 10.57
CA ALA A 180 10.03 11.05 11.17
C ALA A 180 11.44 11.59 10.80
N SER A 181 11.56 12.91 10.65
CA SER A 181 12.79 13.58 10.18
C SER A 181 14.02 13.32 11.06
N ASP A 182 13.83 12.92 12.31
CA ASP A 182 14.88 12.60 13.28
C ASP A 182 15.42 11.16 13.16
N SER A 183 14.79 10.33 12.33
CA SER A 183 15.01 8.89 12.32
C SER A 183 16.12 8.53 11.33
N ARG A 184 17.19 7.89 11.83
CA ARG A 184 18.33 7.45 11.01
C ARG A 184 18.05 6.10 10.37
N HIS A 185 17.47 6.13 9.17
CA HIS A 185 17.38 4.95 8.31
C HIS A 185 18.18 5.19 7.03
N GLU A 186 18.96 4.18 6.64
CA GLU A 186 19.74 4.24 5.40
C GLU A 186 18.97 3.60 4.24
N PRO A 187 18.92 4.24 3.06
CA PRO A 187 18.37 3.62 1.87
C PRO A 187 19.14 2.33 1.53
N TRP A 188 18.45 1.36 0.92
CA TRP A 188 19.08 0.12 0.51
C TRP A 188 18.89 -0.14 -0.98
N THR A 189 19.91 -0.75 -1.59
CA THR A 189 19.89 -1.17 -2.99
C THR A 189 20.27 -2.64 -3.11
N ARG A 190 19.49 -3.37 -3.90
CA ARG A 190 19.69 -4.77 -4.28
C ARG A 190 19.44 -4.89 -5.80
N PRO A 191 19.93 -5.96 -6.46
CA PRO A 191 19.59 -6.19 -7.86
C PRO A 191 18.07 -6.16 -8.08
N GLY A 192 17.61 -5.22 -8.93
CA GLY A 192 16.20 -5.01 -9.26
C GLY A 192 15.31 -4.43 -8.15
N ARG A 193 15.86 -4.04 -6.99
CA ARG A 193 15.08 -3.50 -5.87
C ARG A 193 15.81 -2.37 -5.15
N ARG A 194 15.10 -1.28 -4.86
CA ARG A 194 15.65 -0.12 -4.16
C ARG A 194 14.66 0.41 -3.13
N ALA A 195 15.18 1.09 -2.12
CA ALA A 195 14.38 1.85 -1.21
C ALA A 195 14.97 3.24 -0.98
N GLU A 196 14.07 4.19 -0.77
CA GLU A 196 14.38 5.59 -0.55
C GLU A 196 13.54 6.11 0.61
N PHE A 197 14.09 7.05 1.35
CA PHE A 197 13.43 7.68 2.48
C PHE A 197 13.00 9.09 2.10
N GLN A 198 11.69 9.30 2.00
CA GLN A 198 11.09 10.59 1.69
C GLN A 198 9.63 10.64 2.19
N PRO A 199 9.07 11.85 2.38
CA PRO A 199 7.65 11.98 2.69
C PRO A 199 6.78 11.29 1.63
N LEU A 200 5.82 10.49 2.09
CA LEU A 200 4.84 9.90 1.19
C LEU A 200 3.88 10.97 0.67
N THR A 201 3.49 10.80 -0.57
CA THR A 201 2.55 11.70 -1.27
C THR A 201 1.45 10.87 -1.93
N ILE A 202 0.39 11.53 -2.39
CA ILE A 202 -0.69 10.84 -3.12
C ILE A 202 -0.16 10.20 -4.41
N GLU A 203 0.82 10.82 -5.07
CA GLU A 203 1.46 10.27 -6.27
C GLU A 203 2.15 8.93 -5.99
N HIS A 204 2.73 8.73 -4.81
CA HIS A 204 3.29 7.42 -4.43
C HIS A 204 2.21 6.34 -4.33
N LEU A 205 1.03 6.70 -3.82
CA LEU A 205 -0.11 5.80 -3.70
C LEU A 205 -0.73 5.49 -5.08
N MET A 206 -0.83 6.50 -5.94
CA MET A 206 -1.25 6.34 -7.33
C MET A 206 -0.28 5.46 -8.12
N ALA A 207 1.03 5.70 -7.99
CA ALA A 207 2.08 4.86 -8.56
C ALA A 207 1.97 3.41 -8.08
N SER A 208 1.74 3.19 -6.78
CA SER A 208 1.61 1.85 -6.22
C SER A 208 0.38 1.09 -6.69
N SER A 209 -0.70 1.79 -7.04
CA SER A 209 -2.01 1.24 -7.41
C SER A 209 -2.35 1.30 -8.91
N ALA A 210 -1.46 1.84 -9.74
CA ALA A 210 -1.65 1.93 -11.18
C ALA A 210 -1.49 0.55 -11.86
N ILE A 211 -2.56 -0.24 -11.87
CA ILE A 211 -2.62 -1.56 -12.51
C ILE A 211 -2.45 -1.39 -14.03
N PRO A 212 -1.45 -2.03 -14.67
CA PRO A 212 -1.25 -1.97 -16.12
C PRO A 212 -2.48 -2.28 -16.93
N PHE A 213 -2.61 -1.57 -18.04
CA PHE A 213 -3.74 -1.62 -18.97
C PHE A 213 -5.06 -1.10 -18.38
N LEU A 214 -5.25 -1.13 -17.05
CA LEU A 214 -6.42 -0.54 -16.40
C LEU A 214 -6.21 0.94 -16.10
N PHE A 215 -5.08 1.32 -15.50
CA PHE A 215 -4.81 2.69 -15.07
C PHE A 215 -3.51 3.23 -15.69
N PRO A 216 -3.43 4.55 -15.93
CA PRO A 216 -2.23 5.18 -16.46
C PRO A 216 -1.07 5.09 -15.47
N ALA A 217 0.16 4.96 -16.01
CA ALA A 217 1.37 4.98 -15.20
C ALA A 217 1.56 6.36 -14.57
N THR A 218 1.95 6.40 -13.30
CA THR A 218 2.15 7.65 -12.54
C THR A 218 3.61 8.10 -12.63
N PRO A 219 3.91 9.34 -13.05
CA PRO A 219 5.27 9.85 -13.05
C PRO A 219 5.73 10.19 -11.63
N LEU A 220 6.91 9.72 -11.23
CA LEU A 220 7.59 10.14 -10.01
C LEU A 220 9.03 10.57 -10.34
N TRP A 221 9.57 11.48 -9.53
CA TRP A 221 10.98 11.86 -9.59
C TRP A 221 11.79 10.98 -8.65
N VAL A 222 12.74 10.23 -9.19
CA VAL A 222 13.65 9.36 -8.44
C VAL A 222 15.06 9.51 -9.02
N ASP A 223 16.09 9.52 -8.17
CA ASP A 223 17.49 9.79 -8.58
C ASP A 223 17.65 11.01 -9.51
N GLY A 224 16.85 12.07 -9.33
CA GLY A 224 16.90 13.26 -10.20
C GLY A 224 16.36 13.07 -11.63
N ARG A 225 15.72 11.94 -11.94
CA ARG A 225 15.06 11.68 -13.23
C ARG A 225 13.59 11.33 -13.05
N ARG A 226 12.78 11.67 -14.05
CA ARG A 226 11.37 11.27 -14.10
C ARG A 226 11.26 9.83 -14.57
N GLU A 227 10.70 8.95 -13.75
CA GLU A 227 10.36 7.58 -14.12
C GLU A 227 8.83 7.40 -14.06
N PHE A 228 8.31 6.45 -14.84
CA PHE A 228 6.90 6.10 -14.83
C PHE A 228 6.70 4.81 -14.05
N PHE A 229 5.79 4.88 -13.08
CA PHE A 229 5.53 3.80 -12.15
C PHE A 229 4.14 3.21 -12.36
N GLY A 230 4.02 1.93 -12.01
CA GLY A 230 2.73 1.35 -11.74
C GLY A 230 2.80 0.22 -10.71
N ASP A 231 1.76 -0.61 -10.70
CA ASP A 231 1.44 -1.51 -9.61
C ASP A 231 2.62 -2.40 -9.17
N GLY A 232 2.96 -2.29 -7.88
CA GLY A 232 4.06 -3.01 -7.24
C GLY A 232 3.83 -4.52 -7.04
N SER A 233 2.59 -4.99 -7.19
CA SER A 233 2.22 -6.41 -7.05
C SER A 233 2.63 -7.24 -8.27
N MET A 234 2.80 -6.58 -9.43
CA MET A 234 3.34 -7.24 -10.62
C MET A 234 4.79 -7.63 -10.35
N ARG A 235 5.07 -8.93 -10.29
CA ARG A 235 6.41 -9.49 -9.99
C ARG A 235 6.92 -9.18 -8.58
N GLN A 236 6.04 -9.09 -7.58
CA GLN A 236 6.48 -8.96 -6.17
C GLN A 236 7.19 -10.23 -5.70
N VAL A 237 8.51 -10.32 -5.94
CA VAL A 237 9.32 -11.52 -5.64
C VAL A 237 9.53 -11.71 -4.13
N THR A 238 9.50 -10.62 -3.35
CA THR A 238 9.81 -10.66 -1.90
C THR A 238 8.98 -9.65 -1.08
N PRO A 239 7.69 -9.92 -0.79
CA PRO A 239 6.80 -8.98 -0.10
C PRO A 239 7.26 -8.61 1.33
N LEU A 240 8.08 -9.46 1.96
CA LEU A 240 8.53 -9.28 3.35
C LEU A 240 9.86 -8.54 3.48
N SER A 241 10.62 -8.40 2.38
CA SER A 241 11.95 -7.81 2.41
C SER A 241 11.95 -6.37 2.98
N PRO A 242 11.00 -5.49 2.65
CA PRO A 242 10.94 -4.16 3.24
C PRO A 242 10.77 -4.19 4.76
N ALA A 243 9.83 -4.99 5.28
CA ALA A 243 9.57 -5.06 6.72
C ALA A 243 10.81 -5.50 7.51
N LEU A 244 11.56 -6.48 6.99
CA LEU A 244 12.80 -6.93 7.62
C LEU A 244 13.92 -5.87 7.56
N HIS A 245 14.06 -5.18 6.43
CA HIS A 245 15.00 -4.06 6.30
C HIS A 245 14.68 -2.89 7.24
N LEU A 246 13.40 -2.72 7.57
CA LEU A 246 12.88 -1.72 8.50
C LEU A 246 12.90 -2.17 9.97
N GLY A 247 13.59 -3.28 10.29
CA GLY A 247 13.81 -3.71 11.68
C GLY A 247 12.64 -4.46 12.33
N ALA A 248 11.69 -4.99 11.54
CA ALA A 248 10.61 -5.79 12.07
C ALA A 248 11.11 -7.11 12.68
N HIS A 249 10.64 -7.43 13.89
CA HIS A 249 10.92 -8.68 14.59
C HIS A 249 9.80 -9.70 14.41
N ARG A 250 8.56 -9.20 14.34
CA ARG A 250 7.37 -10.00 14.05
C ARG A 250 6.61 -9.34 12.91
N VAL A 251 6.17 -10.13 11.95
CA VAL A 251 5.49 -9.62 10.75
C VAL A 251 4.14 -10.31 10.62
N LEU A 252 3.06 -9.53 10.65
CA LEU A 252 1.75 -9.97 10.20
C LEU A 252 1.60 -9.64 8.71
N VAL A 253 1.25 -10.65 7.92
CA VAL A 253 1.09 -10.51 6.48
C VAL A 253 -0.35 -10.84 6.12
N VAL A 254 -1.04 -9.93 5.45
CA VAL A 254 -2.40 -10.18 4.96
C VAL A 254 -2.41 -10.06 3.45
N GLY A 255 -2.36 -11.20 2.79
CA GLY A 255 -2.53 -11.33 1.35
C GLY A 255 -3.98 -11.61 0.97
N VAL A 256 -4.33 -11.31 -0.26
CA VAL A 256 -5.54 -11.85 -0.89
C VAL A 256 -5.10 -12.90 -1.90
N GLY A 257 -5.51 -14.15 -1.69
CA GLY A 257 -5.08 -15.26 -2.55
C GLY A 257 -5.43 -15.02 -4.01
N GLN A 258 -4.63 -15.59 -4.93
CA GLN A 258 -5.15 -15.85 -6.27
C GLN A 258 -6.19 -16.97 -6.14
N PRO A 259 -7.37 -16.87 -6.78
CA PRO A 259 -8.16 -18.08 -7.00
C PRO A 259 -7.26 -19.10 -7.69
N GLU A 260 -7.30 -20.35 -7.25
CA GLU A 260 -6.60 -21.43 -7.94
C GLU A 260 -6.92 -21.32 -9.43
N ARG A 261 -5.89 -21.37 -10.28
CA ARG A 261 -6.12 -21.76 -11.67
C ARG A 261 -6.76 -23.13 -11.56
N ALA A 262 -8.06 -23.22 -11.83
CA ALA A 262 -8.70 -24.49 -12.12
C ALA A 262 -7.77 -25.20 -13.11
N GLY A 263 -7.14 -26.28 -12.65
CA GLY A 263 -6.23 -27.03 -13.47
C GLY A 263 -6.95 -27.38 -14.76
N LEU A 264 -6.35 -27.03 -15.90
CA LEU A 264 -6.55 -27.79 -17.11
C LEU A 264 -6.07 -29.21 -16.80
N MET A 265 -6.99 -30.06 -16.33
CA MET A 265 -6.96 -31.49 -16.56
C MET A 265 -7.75 -31.78 -17.83
#